data_AF-A0A2S2ND73-F1
#
_entry.id   AF-A0A2S2ND73-F1
#
_cell.length_a   1.000
_cell.length_b   1.000
_cell.length_c   1.000
_cell.angle_alpha   90.00
_cell.angle_beta   90.00
_cell.angle_gamma   90.00
#
_symmetry.space_group_name_H-M   'P 1'
#
loop_
_entity.id
_entity.type
_entity.pdbx_description
1 polymer ?
#
loop_
_entity_poly.entity_id
_entity_poly.type
_entity_poly.pdbx_seq_one_letter_code
_entity_poly.pdbx_strand_id
1 'polypeptide(L)'
;MMDTVMVEEEDLQLEVQTNNKITKTLQDQIIDHIVSNALNNDFISQQKDQSEFSLEERRKIAEKILNDSHSKFLYVFGDYLSEDHLEYFKSRNNDNYEIHFHLHRLSRLINSKKVISKNRRYQAMLELLKGDYFSDNEMRNREPLLWEQLVGQYLSEEEKFNYDNQYLAQNSLTEVLFEQIDRDNRDDLKRKQQIEEVQEVDEEDEKCDDDDNDDDGDGDDYNDDDMS
;
A
#
# COMPACT_ATOMS: atom_id res chain seq x y z
N MET A 1 -20.59 52.19 -38.98
CA MET A 1 -21.11 51.60 -37.72
C MET A 1 -19.89 51.00 -37.04
N MET A 2 -19.40 51.70 -36.02
CA MET A 2 -18.28 51.23 -35.18
C MET A 2 -18.93 50.63 -33.94
N ASP A 3 -18.97 49.31 -33.84
CA ASP A 3 -19.36 48.63 -32.61
C ASP A 3 -18.12 48.53 -31.72
N THR A 4 -18.15 49.31 -30.65
CA THR A 4 -17.15 49.35 -29.58
C THR A 4 -17.25 48.06 -28.77
N VAL A 5 -16.28 47.17 -28.94
CA VAL A 5 -16.12 45.95 -28.14
C VAL A 5 -15.63 46.35 -26.74
N MET A 6 -16.55 46.29 -25.77
CA MET A 6 -16.29 46.36 -24.34
C MET A 6 -16.27 44.93 -23.79
N VAL A 7 -15.21 44.17 -24.02
CA VAL A 7 -15.06 42.82 -23.44
C VAL A 7 -13.58 42.49 -23.22
N GLU A 8 -12.85 43.23 -22.39
CA GLU A 8 -11.49 42.80 -21.94
C GLU A 8 -11.11 43.38 -20.58
N GLU A 9 -11.88 43.15 -19.50
CA GLU A 9 -11.38 43.37 -18.13
C GLU A 9 -11.87 42.35 -17.07
N GLU A 10 -12.84 41.48 -17.37
CA GLU A 10 -13.35 40.51 -16.38
C GLU A 10 -12.61 39.16 -16.36
N ASP A 11 -11.96 38.76 -17.45
CA ASP A 11 -11.32 37.44 -17.55
C ASP A 11 -9.98 37.32 -16.79
N LEU A 12 -9.35 38.44 -16.46
CA LEU A 12 -8.11 38.47 -15.65
C LEU A 12 -8.34 38.24 -14.15
N GLN A 13 -9.59 38.30 -13.67
CA GLN A 13 -9.92 38.04 -12.25
C GLN A 13 -10.33 36.58 -11.99
N LEU A 14 -10.68 35.83 -13.04
CA LEU A 14 -11.07 34.43 -12.93
C LEU A 14 -9.88 33.46 -13.02
N GLU A 15 -8.81 33.83 -13.70
CA GLU A 15 -7.58 33.00 -13.79
C GLU A 15 -6.73 33.01 -12.50
N VAL A 16 -6.89 34.02 -11.64
CA VAL A 16 -6.16 34.08 -10.35
C VAL A 16 -6.80 33.18 -9.28
N GLN A 17 -8.08 32.82 -9.44
CA GLN A 17 -8.78 31.97 -8.46
C GLN A 17 -8.65 30.46 -8.73
N THR A 18 -8.38 30.04 -9.95
CA THR A 18 -8.30 28.61 -10.32
C THR A 18 -6.93 27.98 -10.03
N ASN A 19 -5.88 28.79 -9.94
CA ASN A 19 -4.51 28.30 -9.69
C ASN A 19 -4.21 27.97 -8.21
N ASN A 20 -5.13 28.26 -7.28
CA ASN A 20 -4.97 27.94 -5.86
C ASN A 20 -5.48 26.54 -5.45
N LYS A 21 -5.92 25.70 -6.40
CA LYS A 21 -6.53 24.39 -6.10
C LYS A 21 -5.64 23.17 -6.27
N ILE A 22 -4.39 23.29 -6.74
CA ILE A 22 -3.60 22.09 -7.12
C ILE A 22 -2.16 22.19 -6.64
N THR A 23 -1.97 22.29 -5.33
CA THR A 23 -0.98 21.51 -4.57
C THR A 23 -1.47 21.52 -3.14
N LYS A 24 -2.07 20.42 -2.68
CA LYS A 24 -2.42 20.27 -1.27
C LYS A 24 -1.12 20.37 -0.49
N THR A 25 -0.93 21.43 0.29
CA THR A 25 0.35 21.66 0.95
C THR A 25 0.62 20.50 1.90
N LEU A 26 1.90 20.15 2.12
CA LEU A 26 2.26 19.06 3.05
C LEU A 26 1.64 19.29 4.45
N GLN A 27 1.40 20.55 4.82
CA GLN A 27 0.66 20.94 6.02
C GLN A 27 -0.81 20.47 5.98
N ASP A 28 -1.53 20.70 4.88
CA ASP A 28 -2.91 20.25 4.72
C ASP A 28 -3.03 18.73 4.79
N GLN A 29 -2.05 17.99 4.24
CA GLN A 29 -2.00 16.53 4.35
C GLN A 29 -1.79 16.06 5.80
N ILE A 30 -0.89 16.72 6.53
CA ILE A 30 -0.66 16.44 7.96
C ILE A 30 -1.94 16.66 8.76
N ILE A 31 -2.62 17.78 8.52
CA ILE A 31 -3.83 18.17 9.25
C ILE A 31 -4.96 17.19 8.95
N ASP A 32 -5.17 16.83 7.68
CA ASP A 32 -6.21 15.88 7.30
C ASP A 32 -5.95 14.47 7.87
N HIS A 33 -4.68 14.05 7.93
CA HIS A 33 -4.29 12.79 8.56
C HIS A 33 -4.60 12.77 10.06
N ILE A 34 -4.38 13.89 10.75
CA ILE A 34 -4.68 14.04 12.18
C ILE A 34 -6.19 14.12 12.42
N VAL A 35 -6.94 14.84 11.58
CA VAL A 35 -8.41 14.90 11.68
C VAL A 35 -9.03 13.53 11.47
N SER A 36 -8.42 12.68 10.65
CA SER A 36 -8.88 11.31 10.40
C SER A 36 -8.53 10.35 11.54
N ASN A 37 -7.34 10.49 12.13
CA ASN A 37 -6.79 9.48 13.05
C ASN A 37 -6.77 9.86 14.53
N ALA A 38 -6.74 11.15 14.87
CA ALA A 38 -6.65 11.58 16.28
C ALA A 38 -7.99 11.43 17.00
N LEU A 39 -7.94 11.32 18.34
CA LEU A 39 -9.13 11.23 19.17
C LEU A 39 -9.58 12.63 19.59
N ASN A 40 -10.88 12.81 19.83
CA ASN A 40 -11.45 14.11 20.23
C ASN A 40 -10.83 14.69 21.52
N ASN A 41 -10.33 13.82 22.41
CA ASN A 41 -9.67 14.21 23.65
C ASN A 41 -8.28 14.84 23.43
N ASP A 42 -7.65 14.62 22.27
CA ASP A 42 -6.33 15.15 21.97
C ASP A 42 -6.39 16.63 21.54
N PHE A 43 -7.56 17.12 21.12
CA PHE A 43 -7.74 18.51 20.72
C PHE A 43 -7.96 19.44 21.92
N ILE A 44 -8.73 19.01 22.92
CA ILE A 44 -8.98 19.70 24.20
C ILE A 44 -9.36 18.66 25.28
N SER A 45 -8.91 18.83 26.53
CA SER A 45 -9.40 18.08 27.69
C SER A 45 -10.90 18.29 27.86
N GLN A 46 -11.72 17.42 27.28
CA GLN A 46 -13.17 17.50 27.36
C GLN A 46 -13.63 17.26 28.81
N GLN A 47 -14.29 18.24 29.42
CA GLN A 47 -15.17 17.97 30.56
C GLN A 47 -16.45 17.30 30.03
N LYS A 48 -16.98 16.38 30.84
CA LYS A 48 -17.96 15.31 30.57
C LYS A 48 -19.21 15.63 29.72
N ASP A 49 -19.48 16.88 29.33
CA ASP A 49 -20.74 17.35 28.74
C ASP A 49 -20.59 18.22 27.46
N GLN A 50 -19.49 18.09 26.69
CA GLN A 50 -19.32 18.83 25.43
C GLN A 50 -19.48 17.94 24.19
N SER A 51 -20.19 18.47 23.19
CA SER A 51 -20.47 17.79 21.90
C SER A 51 -19.19 17.43 21.16
N GLU A 52 -19.24 16.36 20.37
CA GLU A 52 -18.18 15.96 19.46
C GLU A 52 -17.80 17.13 18.55
N PHE A 53 -16.51 17.49 18.50
CA PHE A 53 -16.03 18.54 17.61
C PHE A 53 -16.30 18.14 16.16
N SER A 54 -16.85 19.07 15.36
CA SER A 54 -16.97 18.87 13.91
C SER A 54 -15.57 18.71 13.29
N LEU A 55 -15.47 17.96 12.19
CA LEU A 55 -14.20 17.78 11.45
C LEU A 55 -13.56 19.14 11.09
N GLU A 56 -14.39 20.14 10.79
CA GLU A 56 -13.95 21.50 10.49
C GLU A 56 -13.37 22.24 11.71
N GLU A 57 -13.92 21.99 12.90
CA GLU A 57 -13.43 22.57 14.15
C GLU A 57 -12.11 21.94 14.56
N ARG A 58 -11.98 20.62 14.40
CA ARG A 58 -10.73 19.87 14.62
C ARG A 58 -9.61 20.38 13.71
N ARG A 59 -9.93 20.62 12.43
CA ARG A 59 -9.00 21.20 11.45
C ARG A 59 -8.49 22.56 11.89
N LYS A 60 -9.39 23.48 12.28
CA LYS A 60 -9.03 24.82 12.77
C LYS A 60 -8.16 24.78 14.02
N ILE A 61 -8.43 23.86 14.95
CA ILE A 61 -7.63 23.70 16.18
C ILE A 61 -6.23 23.18 15.84
N ALA A 62 -6.13 22.16 14.98
CA ALA A 62 -4.84 21.61 14.53
C ALA A 62 -3.99 22.66 13.80
N GLU A 63 -4.60 23.42 12.88
CA GLU A 63 -3.95 24.54 12.17
C GLU A 63 -3.43 25.59 13.16
N LYS A 64 -4.25 25.97 14.14
CA LYS A 64 -3.86 26.95 15.16
C LYS A 64 -2.67 26.48 15.99
N ILE A 65 -2.66 25.21 16.40
CA ILE A 65 -1.55 24.64 17.20
C ILE A 65 -0.28 24.52 16.35
N LEU A 66 -0.41 24.11 15.09
CA LEU A 66 0.70 24.00 14.15
C LEU A 66 1.37 25.35 13.91
N ASN A 67 0.57 26.40 13.73
CA ASN A 67 1.04 27.77 13.53
C ASN A 67 1.61 28.43 14.80
N ASP A 68 1.06 28.09 15.98
CA ASP A 68 1.54 28.62 17.27
C ASP A 68 2.90 28.03 17.64
N SER A 69 3.01 26.69 17.67
CA SER A 69 4.26 26.04 18.02
C SER A 69 4.36 24.59 17.54
N HIS A 70 5.38 24.34 16.73
CA HIS A 70 5.72 23.01 16.21
C HIS A 70 6.03 22.01 17.35
N SER A 71 6.66 22.43 18.46
CA SER A 71 6.91 21.56 19.62
C SER A 71 5.62 21.04 20.26
N LYS A 72 4.66 21.93 20.55
CA LYS A 72 3.38 21.55 21.17
C LYS A 72 2.57 20.66 20.23
N PHE A 73 2.62 20.95 18.93
CA PHE A 73 2.00 20.12 17.91
C PHE A 73 2.54 18.68 17.93
N LEU A 74 3.87 18.51 17.96
CA LEU A 74 4.50 17.19 18.04
C LEU A 74 4.25 16.49 19.38
N TYR A 75 4.09 17.24 20.47
CA TYR A 75 3.75 16.67 21.78
C TYR A 75 2.33 16.08 21.80
N VAL A 76 1.36 16.79 21.23
CA VAL A 76 -0.07 16.42 21.25
C VAL A 76 -0.40 15.41 20.15
N PHE A 77 -0.02 15.69 18.91
CA PHE A 77 -0.41 14.90 17.74
C PHE A 77 0.68 13.94 17.25
N GLY A 78 1.84 13.91 17.91
CA GLY A 78 3.01 13.16 17.46
C GLY A 78 2.74 11.67 17.20
N ASP A 79 1.91 11.04 18.03
CA ASP A 79 1.65 9.61 17.96
C ASP A 79 0.82 9.19 16.72
N TYR A 80 0.15 10.17 16.08
CA TYR A 80 -0.67 10.00 14.88
C TYR A 80 0.05 10.42 13.59
N LEU A 81 1.31 10.87 13.68
CA LEU A 81 2.08 11.29 12.52
C LEU A 81 2.76 10.10 11.83
N SER A 82 2.76 10.16 10.50
CA SER A 82 3.52 9.26 9.62
C SER A 82 4.97 9.74 9.46
N GLU A 83 5.84 8.86 8.97
CA GLU A 83 7.27 9.14 8.79
C GLU A 83 7.51 10.33 7.84
N ASP A 84 6.76 10.41 6.75
CA ASP A 84 6.81 11.50 5.76
C ASP A 84 6.44 12.85 6.38
N HIS A 85 5.52 12.85 7.35
CA HIS A 85 5.11 14.06 8.06
C HIS A 85 6.19 14.55 9.03
N LEU A 86 7.06 13.67 9.55
CA LEU A 86 8.16 14.05 10.43
C LEU A 86 9.26 14.80 9.67
N GLU A 87 9.44 14.51 8.38
CA GLU A 87 10.43 15.18 7.53
C GLU A 87 10.12 16.67 7.36
N TYR A 88 8.82 17.04 7.29
CA TYR A 88 8.38 18.43 7.28
C TYR A 88 8.93 19.24 8.47
N PHE A 89 8.89 18.67 9.68
CA PHE A 89 9.36 19.34 10.89
C PHE A 89 10.88 19.38 10.98
N LYS A 90 11.57 18.39 10.40
CA LYS A 90 13.04 18.34 10.35
C LYS A 90 13.63 19.43 9.46
N SER A 91 13.02 19.67 8.30
CA SER A 91 13.50 20.65 7.32
C SER A 91 13.32 22.11 7.75
N ARG A 92 12.36 22.40 8.65
CA ARG A 92 11.99 23.79 9.00
C ARG A 92 12.51 24.27 10.35
N ASN A 93 12.99 23.39 11.23
CA ASN A 93 13.32 23.72 12.62
C ASN A 93 14.66 23.14 13.09
N ASN A 94 15.76 23.50 12.41
CA ASN A 94 17.06 22.87 12.63
C ASN A 94 17.69 23.15 14.02
N ASP A 95 17.32 24.25 14.68
CA ASP A 95 18.00 24.70 15.91
C ASP A 95 17.22 24.42 17.22
N ASN A 96 16.00 23.88 17.14
CA ASN A 96 15.15 23.65 18.30
C ASN A 96 15.37 22.25 18.90
N TYR A 97 16.09 22.18 20.02
CA TYR A 97 16.36 20.94 20.75
C TYR A 97 15.10 20.13 21.09
N GLU A 98 14.03 20.81 21.53
CA GLU A 98 12.77 20.16 21.91
C GLU A 98 12.12 19.43 20.72
N ILE A 99 12.15 20.04 19.54
CA ILE A 99 11.60 19.45 18.31
C ILE A 99 12.41 18.21 17.93
N HIS A 100 13.75 18.30 17.96
CA HIS A 100 14.62 17.16 17.69
C HIS A 100 14.38 15.99 18.66
N PHE A 101 14.18 16.28 19.95
CA PHE A 101 13.85 15.26 20.95
C PHE A 101 12.54 14.54 20.61
N HIS A 102 11.49 15.29 20.27
CA HIS A 102 10.21 14.71 19.87
C HIS A 102 10.32 13.89 18.57
N LEU A 103 11.02 14.41 17.56
CA LEU A 103 11.25 13.69 16.29
C LEU A 103 12.01 12.38 16.51
N HIS A 104 13.04 12.39 17.35
CA HIS A 104 13.79 11.17 17.68
C HIS A 104 12.91 10.15 18.44
N ARG A 105 12.08 10.62 19.38
CA ARG A 105 11.13 9.76 20.09
C ARG A 105 10.12 9.10 19.14
N LEU A 106 9.53 9.89 18.24
CA LEU A 106 8.49 9.43 17.32
C LEU A 106 9.04 8.50 16.24
N SER A 107 10.18 8.83 15.65
CA SER A 107 10.84 7.93 14.67
C SER A 107 11.19 6.57 15.29
N ARG A 108 11.67 6.54 16.53
CA ARG A 108 11.91 5.27 17.26
C ARG A 108 10.62 4.49 17.50
N LEU A 109 9.51 5.17 17.81
CA LEU A 109 8.21 4.53 18.02
C LEU A 109 7.63 3.95 16.72
N ILE A 110 7.71 4.68 15.61
CA ILE A 110 7.26 4.20 14.30
C ILE A 110 8.08 2.97 13.89
N ASN A 111 9.40 3.04 14.03
CA ASN A 111 10.29 1.93 13.72
C ASN A 111 10.06 0.72 14.63
N SER A 112 9.81 0.92 15.93
CA SER A 112 9.50 -0.18 16.84
C SER A 112 8.17 -0.86 16.46
N LYS A 113 7.12 -0.10 16.10
CA LYS A 113 5.86 -0.66 15.59
C LYS A 113 6.09 -1.50 14.33
N LYS A 114 6.89 -1.01 13.37
CA LYS A 114 7.28 -1.77 12.16
C LYS A 114 8.01 -3.07 12.53
N VAL A 115 8.97 -3.01 13.45
CA VAL A 115 9.72 -4.19 13.93
C VAL A 115 8.82 -5.18 14.66
N ILE A 116 7.90 -4.72 15.50
CA ILE A 116 6.93 -5.58 16.22
C ILE A 116 6.04 -6.31 15.22
N SER A 117 5.53 -5.62 14.20
CA SER A 117 4.72 -6.24 13.15
C SER A 117 5.51 -7.30 12.37
N LYS A 118 6.77 -7.00 12.00
CA LYS A 118 7.67 -7.98 11.38
C LYS A 118 7.92 -9.18 12.29
N ASN A 119 8.17 -8.95 13.58
CA ASN A 119 8.38 -10.02 14.56
C ASN A 119 7.12 -10.87 14.72
N ARG A 120 5.93 -10.27 14.80
CA ARG A 120 4.66 -11.00 14.86
C ARG A 120 4.44 -11.90 13.63
N ARG A 121 4.68 -11.37 12.43
CA ARG A 121 4.61 -12.16 11.19
C ARG A 121 5.62 -13.30 11.19
N TYR A 122 6.84 -13.04 11.64
CA TYR A 122 7.87 -14.06 11.78
C TYR A 122 7.48 -15.15 12.80
N GLN A 123 6.92 -14.79 13.96
CA GLN A 123 6.43 -15.77 14.93
C GLN A 123 5.29 -16.61 14.35
N ALA A 124 4.33 -16.00 13.65
CA ALA A 124 3.26 -16.74 12.99
C ALA A 124 3.83 -17.72 11.94
N MET A 125 4.82 -17.30 11.15
CA MET A 125 5.52 -18.18 10.20
C MET A 125 6.21 -19.35 10.92
N LEU A 126 6.87 -19.10 12.06
CA LEU A 126 7.49 -20.15 12.86
C LEU A 126 6.46 -21.11 13.47
N GLU A 127 5.26 -20.64 13.79
CA GLU A 127 4.16 -21.50 14.24
C GLU A 127 3.64 -22.39 13.10
N LEU A 128 3.48 -21.85 11.89
CA LEU A 128 3.12 -22.62 10.70
C LEU A 128 4.17 -23.69 10.38
N LEU A 129 5.45 -23.37 10.56
CA LEU A 129 6.57 -24.30 10.33
C LEU A 129 6.59 -25.49 11.31
N LYS A 130 6.00 -25.34 12.50
CA LYS A 130 5.90 -26.44 13.47
C LYS A 130 4.83 -27.47 13.11
N GLY A 131 3.87 -27.10 12.27
CA GLY A 131 2.80 -28.00 11.81
C GLY A 131 3.02 -28.46 10.38
N ASP A 132 1.98 -29.07 9.81
CA ASP A 132 2.02 -29.64 8.46
C ASP A 132 1.67 -28.62 7.37
N TYR A 133 1.59 -27.33 7.71
CA TYR A 133 1.17 -26.29 6.77
C TYR A 133 1.99 -26.35 5.49
N PHE A 134 3.32 -26.41 5.57
CA PHE A 134 4.18 -26.48 4.38
C PHE A 134 4.40 -27.88 3.81
N SER A 135 3.58 -28.87 4.21
CA SER A 135 3.63 -30.19 3.60
C SER A 135 3.05 -30.16 2.18
N ASP A 136 3.51 -31.08 1.33
CA ASP A 136 3.04 -31.18 -0.05
C ASP A 136 1.52 -31.38 -0.14
N ASN A 137 0.94 -32.13 0.79
CA ASN A 137 -0.50 -32.38 0.84
C ASN A 137 -1.30 -31.11 1.19
N GLU A 138 -0.84 -30.35 2.19
CA GLU A 138 -1.48 -29.08 2.57
C GLU A 138 -1.31 -28.01 1.49
N MET A 139 -0.15 -27.97 0.82
CA MET A 139 0.06 -27.10 -0.33
C MET A 139 -0.88 -27.47 -1.48
N ARG A 140 -1.01 -28.76 -1.79
CA ARG A 140 -1.93 -29.26 -2.83
C ARG A 140 -3.39 -28.93 -2.54
N ASN A 141 -3.81 -29.01 -1.27
CA ASN A 141 -5.19 -28.70 -0.88
C ASN A 141 -5.49 -27.19 -0.95
N ARG A 142 -4.52 -26.34 -0.57
CA ARG A 142 -4.71 -24.89 -0.47
C ARG A 142 -4.45 -24.17 -1.80
N GLU A 143 -3.45 -24.63 -2.54
CA GLU A 143 -2.99 -24.02 -3.78
C GLU A 143 -2.61 -25.11 -4.80
N PRO A 144 -3.60 -25.80 -5.39
CA PRO A 144 -3.36 -26.96 -6.24
C PRO A 144 -2.60 -26.62 -7.53
N LEU A 145 -2.74 -25.40 -8.08
CA LEU A 145 -1.97 -24.98 -9.25
C LEU A 145 -0.48 -24.84 -8.93
N LEU A 146 -0.16 -24.13 -7.84
CA LEU A 146 1.23 -23.96 -7.39
C LEU A 146 1.89 -25.31 -7.12
N TRP A 147 1.17 -26.25 -6.50
CA TRP A 147 1.67 -27.60 -6.29
C TRP A 147 1.97 -28.31 -7.62
N GLU A 148 1.13 -28.17 -8.65
CA GLU A 148 1.41 -28.76 -9.97
C GLU A 148 2.69 -28.17 -10.59
N GLN A 149 2.85 -26.85 -10.55
CA GLN A 149 4.00 -26.14 -11.12
C GLN A 149 5.31 -26.49 -10.40
N LEU A 150 5.29 -26.62 -9.07
CA LEU A 150 6.51 -26.84 -8.28
C LEU A 150 6.86 -28.32 -8.08
N VAL A 151 5.86 -29.19 -7.97
CA VAL A 151 6.03 -30.60 -7.61
C VAL A 151 5.43 -31.51 -8.69
N GLY A 152 4.16 -31.30 -9.02
CA GLY A 152 3.39 -32.18 -9.89
C GLY A 152 4.03 -32.43 -11.25
N GLN A 153 4.60 -31.43 -11.90
CA GLN A 153 5.20 -31.57 -13.23
C GLN A 153 6.42 -32.50 -13.28
N TYR A 154 7.06 -32.78 -12.15
CA TYR A 154 8.23 -33.64 -12.06
C TYR A 154 7.88 -35.08 -11.65
N LEU A 155 6.63 -35.36 -11.31
CA LEU A 155 6.15 -36.69 -10.95
C LEU A 155 5.74 -37.46 -12.20
N SER A 156 6.11 -38.73 -12.27
CA SER A 156 5.60 -39.65 -13.29
C SER A 156 4.11 -39.93 -13.11
N GLU A 157 3.45 -40.39 -14.17
CA GLU A 157 2.02 -40.74 -14.12
C GLU A 157 1.72 -41.84 -13.09
N GLU A 158 2.61 -42.82 -12.93
CA GLU A 158 2.48 -43.85 -11.89
C GLU A 158 2.59 -43.27 -10.48
N GLU A 159 3.51 -42.33 -10.25
CA GLU A 159 3.66 -41.67 -8.96
C GLU A 159 2.44 -40.81 -8.64
N LYS A 160 1.94 -40.02 -9.60
CA LYS A 160 0.70 -39.24 -9.45
C LYS A 160 -0.47 -40.15 -9.11
N PHE A 161 -0.62 -41.27 -9.82
CA PHE A 161 -1.66 -42.25 -9.54
C PHE A 161 -1.53 -42.82 -8.12
N ASN A 162 -0.33 -43.12 -7.65
CA ASN A 162 -0.13 -43.62 -6.29
C ASN A 162 -0.45 -42.56 -5.22
N TYR A 163 -0.08 -41.30 -5.44
CA TYR A 163 -0.47 -40.19 -4.57
C TYR A 163 -1.99 -40.05 -4.47
N ASP A 164 -2.66 -40.15 -5.62
CA ASP A 164 -4.11 -40.08 -5.69
C ASP A 164 -4.77 -41.28 -5.03
N ASN A 165 -4.24 -42.48 -5.20
CA ASN A 165 -4.89 -43.68 -4.70
C ASN A 165 -4.38 -44.13 -3.33
N GLN A 166 -3.51 -43.36 -2.68
CA GLN A 166 -2.92 -43.69 -1.37
C GLN A 166 -4.00 -43.97 -0.31
N TYR A 167 -5.13 -43.26 -0.39
CA TYR A 167 -6.24 -43.33 0.56
C TYR A 167 -7.30 -44.40 0.21
N LEU A 168 -7.27 -45.02 -0.97
CA LEU A 168 -8.28 -46.00 -1.38
C LEU A 168 -8.07 -47.40 -0.78
N ALA A 169 -6.84 -47.72 -0.38
CA ALA A 169 -6.48 -49.08 0.02
C ALA A 169 -6.98 -49.48 1.44
N GLN A 170 -7.34 -48.52 2.30
CA GLN A 170 -7.59 -48.79 3.73
C GLN A 170 -8.87 -48.14 4.30
N ASN A 171 -9.68 -47.48 3.48
CA ASN A 171 -10.69 -46.54 3.97
C ASN A 171 -12.14 -47.00 3.77
N SER A 172 -13.03 -46.49 4.62
CA SER A 172 -14.49 -46.72 4.54
C SER A 172 -15.07 -46.07 3.28
N LEU A 173 -16.18 -46.60 2.76
CA LEU A 173 -16.90 -46.01 1.62
C LEU A 173 -17.17 -44.50 1.80
N THR A 174 -17.49 -44.07 3.02
CA THR A 174 -17.73 -42.66 3.34
C THR A 174 -16.50 -41.79 3.11
N GLU A 175 -15.32 -42.30 3.42
CA GLU A 175 -14.05 -41.60 3.29
C GLU A 175 -13.60 -41.54 1.83
N VAL A 176 -13.88 -42.58 1.04
CA VAL A 176 -13.73 -42.54 -0.42
C VAL A 176 -14.62 -41.47 -1.04
N LEU A 177 -15.86 -41.31 -0.58
CA LEU A 177 -16.76 -40.27 -1.08
C LEU A 177 -16.28 -38.86 -0.70
N PHE A 178 -15.79 -38.66 0.53
CA PHE A 178 -15.22 -37.37 0.92
C PHE A 178 -13.96 -37.04 0.10
N GLU A 179 -13.09 -38.02 -0.11
CA GLU A 179 -11.90 -37.83 -0.95
C GLU A 179 -12.28 -37.47 -2.39
N GLN A 180 -13.34 -38.05 -2.96
CA GLN A 180 -13.82 -37.66 -4.28
C GLN A 180 -14.32 -36.20 -4.31
N ILE A 181 -15.06 -35.78 -3.29
CA ILE A 181 -15.51 -34.39 -3.16
C ILE A 181 -14.30 -33.45 -3.05
N ASP A 182 -13.30 -33.80 -2.27
CA ASP A 182 -12.08 -33.00 -2.10
C ASP A 182 -11.25 -32.96 -3.40
N ARG A 183 -11.22 -34.05 -4.18
CA ARG A 183 -10.64 -34.04 -5.55
C ARG A 183 -11.32 -33.06 -6.45
N ASP A 184 -12.65 -33.17 -6.57
CA ASP A 184 -13.43 -32.32 -7.45
C ASP A 184 -13.23 -30.83 -7.07
N ASN A 185 -13.24 -30.53 -5.77
CA ASN A 185 -12.96 -29.18 -5.25
C ASN A 185 -11.55 -28.68 -5.62
N ARG A 186 -10.52 -29.53 -5.51
CA ARG A 186 -9.15 -29.16 -5.89
C ARG A 186 -9.02 -28.90 -7.38
N ASP A 187 -9.64 -29.72 -8.22
CA ASP A 187 -9.60 -29.58 -9.66
C ASP A 187 -10.31 -28.30 -10.12
N ASP A 188 -11.46 -27.98 -9.51
CA ASP A 188 -12.18 -26.73 -9.76
C ASP A 188 -11.37 -25.52 -9.30
N LEU A 189 -10.74 -25.59 -8.13
CA LEU A 189 -9.87 -24.53 -7.61
C LEU A 189 -8.65 -24.32 -8.52
N LYS A 190 -8.00 -25.39 -8.96
CA LYS A 190 -6.87 -25.35 -9.90
C LYS A 190 -7.26 -24.67 -11.21
N ARG A 191 -8.41 -25.06 -11.78
CA ARG A 191 -8.92 -24.44 -13.01
C ARG A 191 -9.16 -22.95 -12.82
N LYS A 192 -9.74 -22.54 -11.68
CA LYS A 192 -9.95 -21.13 -11.37
C LYS A 192 -8.63 -20.36 -11.31
N GLN A 193 -7.64 -20.91 -10.60
CA GLN A 193 -6.30 -20.30 -10.49
C GLN A 193 -5.62 -20.14 -11.85
N GLN A 194 -5.76 -21.14 -12.74
CA GLN A 194 -5.19 -21.07 -14.10
C GLN A 194 -5.82 -19.95 -14.93
N ILE A 195 -7.13 -19.75 -14.80
CA ILE A 195 -7.84 -18.69 -15.51
C ILE A 195 -7.40 -17.32 -14.99
N GLU A 196 -7.23 -17.18 -13.67
CA GLU A 196 -6.77 -15.94 -13.03
C GLU A 196 -5.33 -15.60 -13.43
N GLU A 197 -4.40 -16.56 -13.43
CA GLU A 197 -3.01 -16.35 -13.87
C GLU A 197 -2.93 -15.92 -15.34
N VAL A 198 -3.75 -16.48 -16.22
CA VAL A 198 -3.81 -16.06 -17.64
C VAL A 198 -4.39 -14.65 -17.78
N GLN A 199 -5.46 -14.32 -17.04
CA GLN A 199 -6.06 -12.98 -17.07
C GLN A 199 -5.09 -11.91 -16.56
N GLU A 200 -4.32 -12.20 -15.50
CA GLU A 200 -3.32 -11.26 -14.97
C GLU A 200 -2.22 -11.00 -16.01
N VAL A 201 -1.76 -12.02 -16.74
CA VAL A 201 -0.77 -11.84 -17.83
C VAL A 201 -1.35 -11.02 -18.98
N ASP A 202 -2.59 -11.29 -19.40
CA ASP A 202 -3.25 -10.53 -20.47
C ASP A 202 -3.44 -9.04 -20.07
N GLU A 203 -3.82 -8.76 -18.82
CA GLU A 203 -3.95 -7.38 -18.29
C GLU A 203 -2.61 -6.64 -18.13
N GLU A 204 -1.52 -7.37 -17.86
CA GLU A 204 -0.16 -6.81 -17.83
C GLU A 204 0.34 -6.49 -19.24
N ASP A 205 0.10 -7.37 -20.22
CA ASP A 205 0.47 -7.16 -21.62
C ASP A 205 -0.29 -5.98 -22.25
N GLU A 206 -1.59 -5.79 -21.94
CA GLU A 206 -2.37 -4.64 -22.42
C GLU A 206 -1.90 -3.28 -21.87
N LYS A 207 -1.12 -3.24 -20.78
CA LYS A 207 -0.53 -2.00 -20.21
C LYS A 207 0.84 -1.66 -20.78
N CYS A 208 1.40 -2.52 -21.63
CA CYS A 208 2.72 -2.35 -22.22
C CYS A 208 2.71 -1.58 -23.56
N ASP A 209 1.55 -1.39 -24.18
CA ASP A 209 1.44 -1.01 -25.61
C ASP A 209 1.12 0.49 -25.87
N ASP A 210 1.19 1.37 -24.86
CA ASP A 210 0.75 2.79 -25.00
C ASP A 210 1.82 3.85 -24.66
N ASP A 211 3.11 3.50 -24.67
CA ASP A 211 4.20 4.45 -24.31
C ASP A 211 5.40 4.45 -25.29
N ASP A 212 5.16 4.18 -26.57
CA ASP A 212 6.16 4.38 -27.63
C ASP A 212 5.56 5.17 -28.80
N ASN A 213 5.38 6.49 -28.64
CA ASN A 213 5.52 7.46 -29.72
C ASN A 213 5.80 8.87 -29.19
N ASP A 214 6.73 9.53 -29.87
CA ASP A 214 7.16 10.94 -29.80
C ASP A 214 8.22 11.32 -28.75
N ASP A 215 9.51 11.38 -29.15
CA ASP A 215 10.11 12.67 -29.58
C ASP A 215 11.54 12.48 -30.15
N ASP A 216 11.82 13.24 -31.20
CA ASP A 216 12.98 13.23 -32.09
C ASP A 216 14.18 14.09 -31.59
N GLY A 217 15.38 13.79 -32.10
CA GLY A 217 16.55 14.70 -32.18
C GLY A 217 17.65 14.42 -31.16
N ASP A 218 18.96 14.47 -31.44
CA ASP A 218 19.77 15.03 -32.52
C ASP A 218 21.15 14.34 -32.36
N GLY A 219 21.77 13.81 -33.42
CA GLY A 219 23.01 14.39 -33.96
C GLY A 219 24.26 14.18 -33.08
N ASP A 220 25.14 13.25 -33.46
CA ASP A 220 26.56 13.56 -33.63
C ASP A 220 27.33 12.40 -34.30
N ASP A 221 27.80 12.73 -35.51
CA ASP A 221 28.59 11.96 -36.45
C ASP A 221 30.08 12.06 -36.07
N TYR A 222 30.65 11.00 -35.50
CA TYR A 222 32.11 10.89 -35.34
C TYR A 222 32.69 10.13 -36.52
N ASN A 223 33.23 10.93 -37.45
CA ASN A 223 34.20 10.50 -38.45
C ASN A 223 35.42 9.89 -37.75
N ASP A 224 35.74 8.64 -38.07
CA ASP A 224 37.02 8.01 -37.73
C ASP A 224 37.68 7.56 -39.03
N ASP A 225 38.25 8.53 -39.73
CA ASP A 225 39.24 8.31 -40.78
C ASP A 225 40.64 8.59 -40.20
N ASP A 226 41.47 7.56 -40.31
CA ASP A 226 42.94 7.59 -40.39
C ASP A 226 43.76 7.75 -39.11
N MET A 227 44.41 6.64 -38.71
CA MET A 227 45.88 6.61 -38.56
C MET A 227 46.40 5.16 -38.44
N SER A 228 46.96 4.68 -39.55
CA SER A 228 48.15 3.82 -39.70
C SER A 228 48.36 2.59 -38.80
#